data_AF-A0AAJ2NJU8-F1
#
_entry.id   AF-A0AAJ2NJU8-F1
#
_cell.length_a   1.000
_cell.length_b   1.000
_cell.length_c   1.000
_cell.angle_alpha   90.00
_cell.angle_beta   90.00
_cell.angle_gamma   90.00
#
_symmetry.space_group_name_H-M   'P 1'
#
loop_
_entity.id
_entity.type
_entity.pdbx_description
1 polymer ?
#
loop_
_entity_poly.entity_id
_entity_poly.type
_entity_poly.pdbx_seq_one_letter_code
_entity_poly.pdbx_strand_id
1 'polypeptide(L)'
;MSEEISLKPTRVRNKMNRLSSHLDSVTPEYAVAFDGRSELDTIKEAEKNMKAMESLLQSYKALLQKNVEQVYRVVDQYEEADQQVSRQIKGG
;
A
#
# COMPACT_ATOMS: atom_id res chain seq x y z
N MET A 1 -25.24 20.35 -5.28
CA MET A 1 -23.91 20.76 -5.77
C MET A 1 -23.03 19.52 -5.67
N SER A 2 -22.82 18.82 -6.79
CA SER A 2 -21.94 17.65 -6.84
C SER A 2 -20.53 18.18 -6.98
N GLU A 3 -19.66 17.94 -5.99
CA GLU A 3 -18.22 18.14 -6.21
C GLU A 3 -17.82 17.15 -7.31
N GLU A 4 -17.59 17.68 -8.50
CA GLU A 4 -17.21 16.88 -9.66
C GLU A 4 -15.77 16.42 -9.44
N ILE A 5 -15.62 15.18 -8.95
CA ILE A 5 -14.32 14.57 -8.76
C ILE A 5 -13.73 14.29 -10.14
N SER A 6 -12.82 15.15 -10.60
CA SER A 6 -11.99 14.90 -11.77
C SER A 6 -10.94 13.84 -11.44
N LEU A 7 -11.34 12.57 -11.51
CA LEU A 7 -10.42 11.45 -11.38
C LEU A 7 -9.63 11.31 -12.69
N LYS A 8 -8.31 11.13 -12.59
CA LYS A 8 -7.45 10.77 -13.74
C LYS A 8 -6.97 9.33 -13.57
N PRO A 9 -7.73 8.31 -14.04
CA PRO A 9 -7.47 6.89 -13.81
C PRO A 9 -6.01 6.49 -13.99
N THR A 10 -5.42 6.79 -15.15
CA THR A 10 -4.01 6.47 -15.46
C THR A 10 -3.03 7.07 -14.44
N ARG A 11 -3.26 8.29 -13.95
CA ARG A 11 -2.39 8.93 -12.95
C ARG A 11 -2.52 8.25 -11.59
N VAL A 12 -3.73 7.88 -11.20
CA VAL A 12 -3.99 7.16 -9.95
C VAL A 12 -3.33 5.79 -10.00
N ARG A 13 -3.54 5.01 -11.07
CA ARG A 13 -2.92 3.69 -11.24
C ARG A 13 -1.39 3.75 -11.21
N ASN A 14 -0.80 4.73 -11.89
CA ASN A 14 0.66 4.92 -11.86
C ASN A 14 1.19 5.23 -10.46
N LYS A 15 0.48 6.04 -9.66
CA LYS A 15 0.86 6.30 -8.27
C LYS A 15 0.75 5.05 -7.41
N MET A 16 -0.32 4.28 -7.56
CA MET A 16 -0.54 3.05 -6.80
C MET A 16 0.51 1.98 -7.12
N ASN A 17 0.87 1.79 -8.40
CA ASN A 17 1.96 0.90 -8.80
C ASN A 17 3.31 1.30 -8.20
N ARG A 18 3.65 2.59 -8.22
CA ARG A 18 4.88 3.09 -7.59
C ARG A 18 4.88 2.86 -6.07
N LEU A 19 3.74 3.07 -5.43
CA LEU A 19 3.58 2.86 -3.99
C LEU A 19 3.78 1.39 -3.60
N SER A 20 3.15 0.47 -4.36
CA SER A 20 3.32 -0.97 -4.15
C SER A 20 4.77 -1.40 -4.36
N SER A 21 5.41 -0.95 -5.45
CA SER A 21 6.82 -1.27 -5.73
C SER A 21 7.78 -0.72 -4.67
N HIS A 22 7.52 0.47 -4.14
CA HIS A 22 8.34 1.04 -3.09
C HIS A 22 8.26 0.21 -1.80
N LEU A 23 7.08 -0.27 -1.43
CA LEU A 23 6.91 -1.13 -0.26
C LEU A 23 7.66 -2.46 -0.36
N ASP A 24 7.65 -3.08 -1.53
CA ASP A 24 8.37 -4.33 -1.75
C ASP A 24 9.87 -4.14 -1.52
N SER A 25 10.39 -2.94 -1.82
CA SER A 25 11.80 -2.59 -1.58
C SER A 25 12.15 -2.24 -0.13
N VAL A 26 11.17 -1.93 0.73
CA VAL A 26 11.45 -1.62 2.14
C VAL A 26 11.84 -2.90 2.87
N THR A 27 13.12 -2.99 3.23
CA THR A 27 13.68 -4.03 4.09
C THR A 27 14.31 -3.36 5.31
N PRO A 28 14.06 -3.84 6.54
CA PRO A 28 14.74 -3.31 7.71
C PRO A 28 16.24 -3.62 7.62
N GLU A 29 17.07 -2.60 7.83
CA GLU A 29 18.51 -2.78 8.00
C GLU A 29 18.83 -2.77 9.50
N TYR A 30 19.52 -3.80 9.96
CA TYR A 30 19.96 -3.92 11.35
C TYR A 30 21.48 -3.88 11.41
N ALA A 31 22.02 -3.07 12.32
CA ALA A 31 23.46 -2.90 12.50
C ALA A 31 24.17 -4.21 12.92
N VAL A 32 23.43 -5.13 13.55
CA VAL A 32 23.94 -6.40 14.04
C VAL A 32 22.85 -7.47 13.90
N ALA A 33 23.25 -8.69 13.52
CA ALA A 33 22.41 -9.87 13.61
C ALA A 33 22.77 -10.64 14.89
N PHE A 34 21.79 -10.89 15.74
CA PHE A 34 21.98 -11.70 16.95
C PHE A 34 21.51 -13.13 16.69
N ASP A 35 22.25 -14.11 17.19
CA ASP A 35 21.99 -15.54 16.93
C ASP A 35 21.03 -16.18 17.95
N GLY A 36 20.35 -15.37 18.78
CA GLY A 36 19.35 -15.84 19.73
C GLY A 36 19.89 -16.54 20.97
N ARG A 37 21.23 -16.54 21.19
CA ARG A 37 21.86 -17.26 22.32
C ARG A 37 22.48 -16.35 23.38
N SER A 38 22.13 -15.08 23.40
CA SER A 38 22.66 -14.17 24.41
C SER A 38 21.87 -14.23 25.72
N GLU A 39 22.57 -14.38 26.84
CA GLU A 39 22.00 -14.27 28.18
C GLU A 39 21.88 -12.81 28.64
N LEU A 40 22.54 -11.86 27.96
CA LEU A 40 22.49 -10.43 28.28
C LEU A 40 21.12 -9.84 27.93
N ASP A 41 20.45 -9.27 28.93
CA ASP A 41 19.11 -8.71 28.80
C ASP A 41 19.03 -7.61 27.72
N THR A 42 20.07 -6.78 27.59
CA THR A 42 20.14 -5.74 26.56
C THR A 42 20.13 -6.30 25.13
N ILE A 43 20.74 -7.46 24.91
CA ILE A 43 20.73 -8.13 23.61
C ILE A 43 19.35 -8.74 23.34
N LYS A 44 18.72 -9.36 24.34
CA LYS A 44 17.35 -9.89 24.22
C LYS A 44 16.34 -8.77 23.91
N GLU A 45 16.49 -7.60 24.53
CA GLU A 45 15.66 -6.43 24.23
C GLU A 45 15.88 -5.92 22.81
N ALA A 46 17.14 -5.84 22.36
CA ALA A 46 17.45 -5.47 20.98
C ALA A 46 16.81 -6.44 19.96
N GLU A 47 16.94 -7.76 20.18
CA GLU A 47 16.28 -8.78 19.35
C GLU A 47 14.76 -8.64 19.33
N LYS A 48 14.15 -8.38 20.49
CA LYS A 48 12.69 -8.17 20.59
C LYS A 48 12.26 -6.94 19.79
N ASN A 49 13.02 -5.86 19.86
CA ASN A 49 12.75 -4.64 19.10
C ASN A 49 12.90 -4.88 17.59
N MET A 50 13.92 -5.61 17.16
CA MET A 50 14.10 -5.99 15.75
C MET A 50 12.89 -6.79 15.25
N LYS A 51 12.48 -7.84 15.97
CA LYS A 51 11.28 -8.63 15.61
C LYS A 51 10.00 -7.80 15.59
N ALA A 52 9.85 -6.86 16.52
CA ALA A 52 8.71 -5.95 16.55
C ALA A 52 8.69 -5.01 15.34
N MET A 53 9.86 -4.49 14.93
CA MET A 53 9.98 -3.66 13.72
C MET A 53 9.64 -4.44 12.45
N GLU A 54 10.09 -5.69 12.32
CA GLU A 54 9.71 -6.57 11.20
C GLU A 54 8.20 -6.77 11.14
N SER A 55 7.58 -7.08 12.29
CA SER A 55 6.12 -7.29 12.38
C SER A 55 5.32 -6.03 12.03
N LEU A 56 5.76 -4.86 12.49
CA LEU A 56 5.16 -3.56 12.16
C LEU A 56 5.28 -3.26 10.67
N LEU A 57 6.45 -3.51 10.07
CA LEU A 57 6.65 -3.31 8.64
C LEU A 57 5.74 -4.23 7.81
N GLN A 58 5.62 -5.51 8.18
CA GLN A 58 4.70 -6.44 7.50
C GLN A 58 3.24 -5.99 7.61
N SER A 59 2.82 -5.53 8.78
CA SER A 59 1.47 -5.01 9.01
C SER A 59 1.20 -3.75 8.18
N TYR A 60 2.17 -2.84 8.10
CA TYR A 60 2.09 -1.65 7.26
C TYR A 60 1.99 -1.99 5.77
N LYS A 61 2.82 -2.93 5.27
CA LYS A 61 2.74 -3.42 3.89
C LYS A 61 1.35 -3.96 3.56
N ALA A 62 0.79 -4.80 4.43
CA ALA A 62 -0.54 -5.39 4.24
C ALA A 62 -1.68 -4.34 4.22
N LEU A 63 -1.61 -3.34 5.11
CA LEU A 63 -2.60 -2.25 5.14
C LEU A 63 -2.56 -1.41 3.87
N LEU A 64 -1.36 -1.09 3.39
CA LEU A 64 -1.23 -0.27 2.19
C LEU A 64 -1.59 -1.03 0.92
N GLN A 65 -1.29 -2.33 0.84
CA GLN A 65 -1.77 -3.20 -0.24
C GLN A 65 -3.31 -3.19 -0.31
N LYS A 66 -3.99 -3.34 0.84
CA LYS A 66 -5.46 -3.21 0.89
C LYS A 66 -5.94 -1.84 0.42
N ASN A 67 -5.24 -0.76 0.78
CA ASN A 67 -5.58 0.57 0.30
C ASN A 67 -5.41 0.71 -1.22
N VAL A 68 -4.32 0.20 -1.78
CA VAL A 68 -4.06 0.17 -3.23
C VAL A 68 -5.18 -0.58 -3.96
N GLU A 69 -5.58 -1.75 -3.47
CA GLU A 69 -6.69 -2.53 -4.04
C GLU A 69 -8.02 -1.77 -3.98
N GLN A 70 -8.33 -1.11 -2.88
CA GLN A 70 -9.54 -0.30 -2.74
C GLN A 70 -9.55 0.87 -3.74
N VAL A 71 -8.42 1.57 -3.89
CA VAL A 71 -8.28 2.66 -4.85
C VAL A 71 -8.46 2.15 -6.27
N TYR A 72 -7.93 0.97 -6.62
CA TYR A 72 -8.17 0.38 -7.94
C TYR A 72 -9.66 0.11 -8.19
N ARG A 73 -10.39 -0.45 -7.22
CA ARG A 73 -11.84 -0.67 -7.36
C ARG A 73 -12.60 0.63 -7.60
N VAL A 74 -12.22 1.71 -6.91
CA VAL A 74 -12.83 3.04 -7.12
C VAL A 74 -12.55 3.56 -8.52
N VAL A 75 -11.32 3.38 -9.02
CA VAL A 75 -10.96 3.77 -10.39
C VAL A 75 -11.76 2.96 -11.42
N ASP A 76 -11.89 1.64 -11.23
CA ASP A 76 -12.66 0.77 -12.12
C ASP A 76 -14.14 1.19 -12.16
N GLN A 77 -14.75 1.43 -10.99
CA GLN A 77 -16.13 1.91 -10.88
C GLN A 77 -16.33 3.28 -11.55
N TYR A 78 -15.34 4.16 -11.44
CA TYR A 78 -15.38 5.47 -12.10
C TYR A 78 -15.35 5.32 -13.64
N GLU A 79 -14.46 4.49 -14.17
CA GLU A 79 -14.37 4.23 -15.62
C GLU A 79 -15.64 3.56 -16.16
N GLU A 80 -16.24 2.63 -15.40
CA GLU A 80 -17.52 2.00 -15.76
C GLU A 80 -18.66 3.02 -15.81
N ALA A 81 -18.76 3.91 -14.81
CA ALA A 81 -19.78 4.95 -14.77
C ALA A 81 -19.63 5.94 -15.94
N ASP A 82 -18.40 6.37 -16.24
CA ASP A 82 -18.12 7.28 -17.36
C ASP A 82 -18.49 6.64 -18.72
N GLN A 83 -18.20 5.35 -18.91
CA GLN A 83 -18.63 4.61 -20.10
C GLN A 83 -20.15 4.49 -20.21
N GLN A 84 -20.86 4.25 -19.11
CA GLN A 84 -22.33 4.18 -19.12
C GLN A 84 -22.95 5.52 -19.53
N VAL A 85 -22.48 6.62 -18.97
CA VAL A 85 -22.92 7.98 -19.34
C VAL A 85 -22.61 8.27 -20.81
N SER A 86 -21.41 7.96 -21.28
CA SER A 86 -21.02 8.16 -22.69
C SER A 86 -21.92 7.38 -23.67
N ARG A 87 -22.29 6.14 -23.33
CA ARG A 87 -23.21 5.31 -24.13
C ARG A 87 -24.63 5.86 -24.13
N GLN A 88 -25.13 6.35 -22.99
CA GLN A 88 -26.45 6.97 -22.89
C GLN A 88 -26.55 8.26 -23.72
N ILE A 89 -25.48 9.07 -23.74
CA ILE A 89 -25.44 10.31 -24.54
C ILE A 89 -25.40 10.02 -26.05
N LYS A 90 -24.68 8.98 -26.50
CA LYS A 90 -24.56 8.63 -27.93
C LYS A 90 -25.75 7.86 -28.50
N GLY A 91 -26.59 7.28 -27.65
CA GLY A 91 -27.76 6.49 -28.06
C GLY A 91 -29.10 7.22 -27.92
N GLY A 92 -29.09 8.50 -27.53
CA GLY A 92 -30.27 9.37 -27.42
C GLY A 92 -30.40 10.37 -28.56
#